data_AF-A0A7X5AZ55-F1
#
_entry.id   AF-A0A7X5AZ55-F1
#
_cell.length_a   1.000
_cell.length_b   1.000
_cell.length_c   1.000
_cell.angle_alpha   90.00
_cell.angle_beta   90.00
_cell.angle_gamma   90.00
#
_symmetry.space_group_name_H-M   'P 1'
#
loop_
_entity.id
_entity.type
_entity.pdbx_description
1 polymer ?
#
loop_
_entity_poly.entity_id
_entity_poly.type
_entity_poly.pdbx_seq_one_letter_code
_entity_poly.pdbx_strand_id
1 'polypeptide(L)' 'MTREQFKVISERIFKSQNQRTAVEAVVFEGLSSYEAEKRYGVPKGTLSRNVRKYKNEVDYITTVTEA' A
#
# COMPACT_ATOMS: atom_id res chain seq x y z
N MET A 1 -3.51 10.89 -5.86
CA MET A 1 -3.31 9.48 -6.24
C MET A 1 -4.65 8.83 -6.53
N THR A 2 -4.88 8.34 -7.74
CA THR A 2 -6.11 7.60 -8.11
C THR A 2 -5.98 6.12 -7.74
N ARG A 3 -7.11 5.38 -7.72
CA ARG A 3 -7.09 3.92 -7.51
C ARG A 3 -6.37 3.16 -8.64
N GLU A 4 -6.40 3.70 -9.86
CA GLU A 4 -5.68 3.12 -11.00
C GLU A 4 -4.16 3.23 -10.82
N GLN A 5 -3.67 4.41 -10.40
CA GLN A 5 -2.26 4.60 -10.08
C GLN A 5 -1.83 3.71 -8.91
N PHE A 6 -2.66 3.61 -7.86
CA PHE A 6 -2.43 2.69 -6.76
C PHE A 6 -2.29 1.24 -7.24
N LYS A 7 -3.19 0.77 -8.11
CA LYS A 7 -3.17 -0.60 -8.62
C LYS A 7 -1.83 -0.92 -9.29
N VAL A 8 -1.39 -0.07 -10.22
CA VAL A 8 -0.12 -0.25 -10.94
C VAL A 8 1.07 -0.31 -9.97
N ILE A 9 1.14 0.63 -9.03
CA ILE A 9 2.25 0.71 -8.07
C ILE A 9 2.22 -0.50 -7.12
N SER A 10 1.05 -0.84 -6.57
CA SER A 10 0.91 -1.94 -5.61
C SER A 10 1.19 -3.31 -6.23
N GLU A 11 0.85 -3.53 -7.50
CA GLU A 11 1.17 -4.76 -8.26
C GLU A 11 2.69 -4.90 -8.50
N ARG A 12 3.39 -3.79 -8.73
CA ARG A 12 4.86 -3.80 -8.84
C ARG A 12 5.55 -4.12 -7.51
N ILE A 13 5.01 -3.62 -6.40
CA ILE A 13 5.65 -3.73 -5.08
C ILE A 13 5.33 -5.06 -4.38
N PHE A 14 4.09 -5.53 -4.46
CA PHE A 14 3.56 -6.64 -3.67
C PHE A 14 3.05 -7.76 -4.57
N LYS A 15 3.56 -8.98 -4.34
CA LYS A 15 3.11 -10.19 -5.06
C LYS A 15 1.76 -10.71 -4.57
N SER A 16 1.47 -10.58 -3.28
CA SER A 16 0.24 -11.10 -2.67
C SER A 16 -0.95 -10.17 -2.85
N GLN A 17 -2.08 -10.72 -3.31
CA GLN A 17 -3.34 -9.97 -3.41
C GLN A 17 -3.81 -9.47 -2.04
N ASN A 18 -3.71 -10.30 -1.00
CA ASN A 18 -4.11 -9.89 0.35
C ASN A 18 -3.29 -8.70 0.86
N GLN A 19 -2.00 -8.66 0.52
CA GLN A 19 -1.16 -7.50 0.85
C GLN A 19 -1.62 -6.24 0.10
N ARG A 20 -1.92 -6.36 -1.21
CA ARG A 20 -2.41 -5.22 -2.01
C ARG A 20 -3.72 -4.67 -1.45
N THR A 21 -4.70 -5.54 -1.22
CA THR A 21 -6.01 -5.16 -0.67
C THR A 21 -5.88 -4.56 0.75
N ALA A 22 -4.99 -5.11 1.59
CA ALA A 22 -4.75 -4.55 2.92
C ALA A 22 -4.12 -3.16 2.87
N VAL A 23 -3.16 -2.92 1.96
CA VAL A 23 -2.56 -1.58 1.79
C VAL A 23 -3.59 -0.61 1.24
N GLU A 24 -4.43 -1.04 0.29
CA GLU A 24 -5.50 -0.22 -0.28
C GLU A 24 -6.46 0.28 0.80
N ALA A 25 -6.90 -0.60 1.70
CA ALA A 25 -7.80 -0.23 2.79
C ALA A 25 -7.17 0.79 3.75
N VAL A 26 -5.87 0.69 4.02
CA VAL A 26 -5.18 1.71 4.84
C VAL A 26 -5.08 3.05 4.10
N VAL A 27 -4.81 3.03 2.79
CA VAL A 27 -4.58 4.24 1.98
C VAL A 27 -5.88 4.98 1.64
N PHE A 28 -6.94 4.27 1.30
CA PHE A 28 -8.18 4.87 0.79
C PHE A 28 -9.36 4.79 1.75
N GLU A 29 -9.40 3.82 2.66
CA GLU A 29 -10.53 3.62 3.58
C GLU A 29 -10.21 4.10 5.00
N GLY A 30 -8.97 4.54 5.26
CA GLY A 30 -8.55 5.08 6.55
C GLY A 30 -8.40 4.04 7.66
N LEU A 31 -8.36 2.74 7.33
CA LEU A 31 -8.15 1.69 8.31
C LEU A 31 -6.77 1.83 8.98
N SER A 32 -6.70 1.48 10.27
CA SER A 32 -5.40 1.28 10.89
C SER A 32 -4.69 0.06 10.31
N SER A 33 -3.35 0.06 10.30
CA SER A 33 -2.60 -1.11 9.81
C SER A 33 -2.94 -2.38 10.59
N TYR A 34 -3.23 -2.27 11.88
CA TYR A 34 -3.60 -3.40 12.72
C TYR A 34 -4.96 -3.99 12.32
N GLU A 35 -5.97 -3.16 12.08
CA GLU A 35 -7.30 -3.63 11.66
C GLU A 35 -7.25 -4.27 10.27
N ALA A 36 -6.51 -3.67 9.34
CA ALA A 36 -6.35 -4.23 8.00
C ALA A 36 -5.54 -5.54 8.02
N GLU A 37 -4.52 -5.67 8.87
CA GLU A 37 -3.81 -6.95 9.06
C GLU A 37 -4.75 -8.08 9.45
N LYS A 38 -5.62 -7.83 10.45
CA LYS A 38 -6.62 -8.82 10.87
C LYS A 38 -7.65 -9.12 9.78
N ARG A 39 -8.19 -8.07 9.15
CA ARG A 39 -9.26 -8.21 8.15
C ARG A 39 -8.83 -9.01 6.93
N TYR A 40 -7.56 -8.85 6.50
CA TYR A 40 -7.05 -9.44 5.26
C TYR A 40 -6.04 -10.58 5.49
N GLY A 41 -5.87 -11.04 6.72
CA GLY A 41 -5.00 -12.17 7.05
C GLY A 41 -3.51 -11.90 6.78
N VAL A 42 -3.06 -10.66 6.98
CA VAL A 42 -1.65 -10.27 6.83
C VAL A 42 -0.95 -10.39 8.19
N PRO A 43 0.27 -10.95 8.29
CA PRO A 43 0.94 -11.12 9.58
C PRO A 43 1.15 -9.80 10.30
N LYS A 44 1.00 -9.81 11.63
CA LYS A 44 1.11 -8.62 12.49
C LYS A 44 2.41 -7.86 12.25
N GLY A 45 2.32 -6.55 12.06
CA GLY A 45 3.46 -5.66 11.81
C GLY A 45 4.01 -5.69 10.38
N THR A 46 3.45 -6.49 9.49
CA THR A 46 3.84 -6.52 8.07
C THR A 46 3.25 -5.32 7.32
N LEU A 47 2.02 -4.94 7.64
CA LEU A 47 1.30 -3.95 6.86
C LEU A 47 1.83 -2.54 7.09
N SER A 48 2.32 -2.23 8.30
CA SER A 48 3.00 -0.96 8.57
C SER A 48 4.23 -0.77 7.68
N ARG A 49 5.01 -1.85 7.44
CA ARG A 49 6.16 -1.85 6.54
C ARG A 49 5.73 -1.73 5.08
N ASN A 50 4.68 -2.45 4.68
CA ASN A 50 4.14 -2.39 3.31
C ASN A 50 3.62 -0.98 2.98
N VAL A 51 2.83 -0.38 3.87
CA VAL A 51 2.31 0.99 3.69
C VAL A 51 3.46 1.99 3.55
N ARG A 52 4.51 1.88 4.38
CA ARG A 52 5.71 2.72 4.24
C ARG A 52 6.40 2.51 2.89
N LYS A 53 6.58 1.25 2.46
CA LYS A 53 7.19 0.94 1.15
C LYS A 53 6.40 1.54 0.00
N TYR A 54 5.08 1.47 0.05
CA TYR A 54 4.20 2.09 -0.94
C TYR A 54 4.35 3.62 -0.96
N LYS A 55 4.31 4.28 0.20
CA LYS A 55 4.49 5.74 0.29
C LYS A 55 5.83 6.20 -0.28
N ASN A 56 6.91 5.51 0.07
CA ASN A 56 8.24 5.83 -0.46
C ASN A 56 8.31 5.70 -1.99
N GLU A 57 7.66 4.69 -2.58
CA GLU A 57 7.61 4.53 -4.04
C GLU A 57 6.81 5.68 -4.70
N VAL A 58 5.68 6.07 -4.08
CA VAL A 58 4.89 7.22 -4.53
C VAL A 58 5.73 8.50 -4.48
N ASP A 59 6.42 8.74 -3.37
CA ASP A 59 7.26 9.93 -3.19
C ASP A 59 8.40 9.96 -4.21
N TYR A 60 9.03 8.81 -4.47
CA TYR A 60 10.06 8.69 -5.51
C TYR A 60 9.52 9.02 -6.89
N ILE A 61 8.41 8.37 -7.30
CA ILE A 61 7.77 8.61 -8.60
C ILE A 61 7.43 10.10 -8.76
N THR A 62 6.79 10.69 -7.75
CA THR A 62 6.41 12.11 -7.75
C THR A 62 7.65 12.98 -7.97
N THR A 63 8.70 12.75 -7.18
CA THR A 63 9.95 13.52 -7.24
C THR A 63 10.64 13.43 -8.62
N VAL A 64 10.66 12.26 -9.26
CA VAL A 64 11.34 12.09 -10.56
C VAL A 64 10.49 12.53 -11.75
N THR A 65 9.17 12.64 -11.60
CA THR A 65 8.28 13.12 -12.67
C THR A 65 8.07 14.63 -12.64
N GLU A 66 8.27 15.27 -11.48
CA GLU A 66 8.20 16.73 -11.32
C GLU A 66 9.54 17.45 -11.57
N ALA A 67 10.64 16.69 -11.67
CA ALA A 67 11.99 17.17 -12.00
C ALA A 67 12.23 17.23 -13.51
#